data_AF-A0A7V3JMM2-F1
#
_entry.id   AF-A0A7V3JMM2-F1
#
_cell.length_a   1.000
_cell.length_b   1.000
_cell.length_c   1.000
_cell.angle_alpha   90.00
_cell.angle_beta   90.00
_cell.angle_gamma   90.00
#
_symmetry.space_group_name_H-M   'P 1'
#
loop_
_entity.id
_entity.type
_entity.pdbx_description
1 polymer ?
#
loop_
_entity_poly.entity_id
_entity_poly.type
_entity_poly.pdbx_seq_one_letter_code
_entity_poly.pdbx_strand_id
1 'polypeptide(L)'
;MDWRICEPQDLLSALRVSLCEGGRFLVSRIAPGGPICREPLLSYMHKASWGMYAAGVDHDTIARLLDWAERYALRENGDFYFPEEPPEYKDMQRVYRVLTFGKVAAWIGHPVIRLPQVLDRILQYQHRSGGVFAYIGDDPRHPKEQATLGVLNTTFFGHLMVALDLRAEAISAGQFVRRWVEANRPHMAAGTLFTQMSLDGALVTEVPAGQRLARLVDRNSPKQEFWQVGTAMAWLATLYDTLRTRWGTSADDAQPYLDA
;
A
#
# COMPACT_ATOMS: atom_id res chain seq x y z
N MET A 1 -6.97 36.04 10.57
CA MET A 1 -7.08 35.98 9.09
C MET A 1 -8.07 34.86 8.82
N ASP A 2 -9.35 35.21 8.74
CA ASP A 2 -10.44 34.24 8.61
C ASP A 2 -10.57 33.79 7.16
N TRP A 3 -9.96 32.66 6.84
CA TRP A 3 -10.18 31.99 5.56
C TRP A 3 -11.51 31.22 5.65
N ARG A 4 -12.61 31.86 5.25
CA ARG A 4 -13.84 31.12 4.96
C ARG A 4 -13.69 30.50 3.58
N ILE A 5 -13.69 29.17 3.51
CA ILE A 5 -13.85 28.42 2.26
C ILE A 5 -15.30 28.65 1.83
N CYS A 6 -15.53 29.64 0.98
CA CYS A 6 -16.88 30.06 0.61
C CYS A 6 -17.49 29.17 -0.47
N GLU A 7 -16.69 28.48 -1.29
CA GLU A 7 -17.19 27.62 -2.37
C GLU A 7 -16.35 26.34 -2.51
N PRO A 8 -16.96 25.13 -2.55
CA PRO A 8 -16.24 23.86 -2.80
C PRO A 8 -15.38 23.87 -4.07
N GLN A 9 -15.75 24.66 -5.07
CA GLN A 9 -15.04 24.86 -6.33
C GLN A 9 -13.67 25.52 -6.11
N ASP A 10 -13.55 26.45 -5.15
CA ASP A 10 -12.29 27.09 -4.82
C ASP A 10 -11.33 26.09 -4.19
N LEU A 11 -11.84 25.21 -3.32
CA LEU A 11 -11.04 24.13 -2.73
C LEU A 11 -10.56 23.15 -3.79
N LEU A 12 -11.44 22.71 -4.69
CA LEU A 12 -11.06 21.82 -5.79
C LEU A 12 -10.02 22.47 -6.72
N SER A 13 -10.15 23.76 -6.98
CA SER A 13 -9.20 24.52 -7.79
C SER A 13 -7.84 24.62 -7.09
N ALA A 14 -7.83 24.96 -5.80
CA ALA A 14 -6.62 24.98 -4.98
C ALA A 14 -5.93 23.62 -4.93
N LEU A 15 -6.69 22.53 -4.75
CA LEU A 15 -6.16 21.16 -4.76
C LEU A 15 -5.49 20.81 -6.09
N ARG A 16 -6.11 21.17 -7.23
CA ARG A 16 -5.52 20.96 -8.56
C ARG A 16 -4.19 21.71 -8.72
N VAL A 17 -4.16 22.99 -8.33
CA VAL A 17 -2.92 23.79 -8.36
C VAL A 17 -1.85 23.16 -7.47
N SER A 18 -2.19 22.81 -6.23
CA SER A 18 -1.25 22.17 -5.30
C SER A 18 -0.72 20.83 -5.83
N LEU A 19 -1.55 20.02 -6.48
CA LEU A 19 -1.13 18.76 -7.12
C LEU A 19 -0.14 19.04 -8.27
N CYS A 20 -0.45 19.99 -9.16
CA CYS A 20 0.45 20.35 -10.25
C CYS A 20 1.79 20.89 -9.75
N GLU A 21 1.78 21.80 -8.77
CA GLU A 21 3.01 22.34 -8.16
C GLU A 21 3.82 21.25 -7.44
N GLY A 22 3.14 20.37 -6.71
CA GLY A 22 3.77 19.20 -6.09
C GLY A 22 4.42 18.27 -7.12
N GLY A 23 3.75 18.00 -8.23
CA GLY A 23 4.28 17.22 -9.36
C GLY A 23 5.55 17.87 -9.95
N ARG A 24 5.49 19.18 -10.25
CA ARG A 24 6.65 19.95 -10.75
C ARG A 24 7.82 19.92 -9.78
N PHE A 25 7.55 20.11 -8.50
CA PHE A 25 8.56 20.02 -7.46
C PHE A 25 9.22 18.64 -7.47
N LEU A 26 8.45 17.55 -7.45
CA LEU A 26 8.98 16.19 -7.49
C LEU A 26 9.85 15.94 -8.74
N VAL A 27 9.41 16.40 -9.91
CA VAL A 27 10.19 16.29 -11.16
C VAL A 27 11.52 17.04 -11.05
N SER A 28 11.52 18.24 -10.46
CA SER A 28 12.76 19.01 -10.25
C SER A 28 13.77 18.36 -9.30
N ARG A 29 13.35 17.34 -8.54
CA ARG A 29 14.21 16.57 -7.64
C ARG A 29 14.83 15.33 -8.28
N ILE A 30 14.43 14.98 -9.50
CA ILE A 30 14.97 13.83 -10.23
C ILE A 30 16.40 14.13 -10.68
N ALA A 31 17.38 13.35 -10.20
CA ALA A 31 18.75 13.42 -10.72
C ALA A 31 18.80 12.89 -12.17
N PRO A 32 19.78 13.32 -13.01
CA PRO A 32 19.88 12.86 -14.40
C PRO A 32 19.84 11.33 -14.58
N GLY A 33 20.39 10.58 -13.61
CA GLY A 33 20.43 9.11 -13.60
C GLY A 33 19.26 8.39 -12.93
N GLY A 34 18.17 9.09 -12.57
CA GLY A 34 16.92 8.44 -12.12
C GLY A 34 16.44 8.85 -10.73
N PRO A 35 17.22 8.79 -9.64
CA PRO A 35 16.58 8.87 -8.33
C PRO A 35 16.34 10.30 -7.85
N ILE A 36 15.31 10.45 -7.02
CA ILE A 36 15.09 11.60 -6.14
C ILE A 36 15.90 11.39 -4.83
N CYS A 37 17.17 10.99 -4.92
CA CYS A 37 17.89 10.48 -3.74
C CYS A 37 19.15 11.29 -3.41
N ARG A 38 19.33 11.56 -2.12
CA ARG A 38 20.63 11.93 -1.52
C ARG A 38 21.49 10.69 -1.20
N GLU A 39 20.85 9.53 -0.99
CA GLU A 39 21.45 8.27 -0.55
C GLU A 39 20.66 7.04 -1.10
N PRO A 40 21.25 5.83 -1.14
CA PRO A 40 20.59 4.64 -1.68
C PRO A 40 19.44 4.13 -0.79
N LEU A 41 18.24 4.69 -0.98
CA LEU A 41 17.06 4.38 -0.17
C LEU A 41 15.77 4.47 -1.00
N LEU A 42 14.98 3.40 -1.05
CA LEU A 42 13.71 3.38 -1.80
C LEU A 42 12.63 4.31 -1.21
N SER A 43 12.81 4.75 0.04
CA SER A 43 11.89 5.67 0.71
C SER A 43 11.71 6.98 -0.05
N TYR A 44 12.72 7.44 -0.78
CA TYR A 44 12.66 8.66 -1.59
C TYR A 44 11.80 8.51 -2.85
N MET A 45 11.65 7.29 -3.39
CA MET A 45 10.99 7.09 -4.68
C MET A 45 9.57 6.51 -4.56
N HIS A 46 9.28 5.65 -3.57
CA HIS A 46 8.02 4.90 -3.59
C HIS A 46 6.76 5.77 -3.46
N LYS A 47 6.78 6.79 -2.60
CA LYS A 47 5.69 7.79 -2.50
C LYS A 47 5.76 8.82 -3.60
N ALA A 48 6.97 9.16 -4.06
CA ALA A 48 7.16 10.15 -5.11
C ALA A 48 6.57 9.67 -6.45
N SER A 49 6.78 8.40 -6.83
CA SER A 49 6.18 7.84 -8.05
C SER A 49 4.65 7.88 -8.00
N TRP A 50 4.03 7.58 -6.85
CA TRP A 50 2.59 7.71 -6.68
C TRP A 50 2.14 9.18 -6.74
N GLY A 51 2.84 10.09 -6.07
CA GLY A 51 2.55 11.52 -6.12
C GLY A 51 2.66 12.10 -7.53
N MET A 52 3.69 11.71 -8.29
CA MET A 52 3.87 12.09 -9.69
C MET A 52 2.72 11.58 -10.57
N TYR A 53 2.37 10.30 -10.44
CA TYR A 53 1.24 9.73 -11.17
C TYR A 53 -0.07 10.47 -10.87
N ALA A 54 -0.35 10.73 -9.59
CA ALA A 54 -1.55 11.47 -9.17
C ALA A 54 -1.56 12.93 -9.67
N ALA A 55 -0.39 13.55 -9.83
CA ALA A 55 -0.23 14.90 -10.37
C ALA A 55 -0.28 14.96 -11.91
N GLY A 56 -0.43 13.82 -12.61
CA GLY A 56 -0.43 13.75 -14.06
C GLY A 56 0.94 14.00 -14.69
N VAL A 57 2.02 13.69 -13.97
CA VAL A 57 3.37 13.71 -14.53
C VAL A 57 3.49 12.66 -15.61
N ASP A 58 4.23 12.98 -16.66
CA ASP A 58 4.51 12.12 -17.79
C ASP A 58 5.03 10.73 -17.38
N HIS A 59 4.52 9.70 -18.06
CA HIS A 59 4.81 8.30 -17.72
C HIS A 59 6.28 7.93 -17.93
N ASP A 60 6.96 8.49 -18.95
CA ASP A 60 8.38 8.20 -19.20
C ASP A 60 9.25 8.77 -18.07
N THR A 61 8.85 9.91 -17.51
CA THR A 61 9.52 10.48 -16.34
C THR A 61 9.39 9.57 -15.11
N ILE A 62 8.22 8.97 -14.88
CA ILE A 62 8.01 8.01 -13.79
C ILE A 62 8.77 6.70 -14.07
N ALA A 63 8.76 6.22 -15.32
CA ALA A 63 9.46 5.02 -15.74
C ALA A 63 10.96 5.09 -15.40
N ARG A 64 11.61 6.25 -15.57
CA ARG A 64 13.02 6.44 -15.17
C ARG A 64 13.29 6.19 -13.69
N LEU A 65 12.32 6.45 -12.80
CA LEU A 65 12.44 6.10 -11.38
C LEU A 65 12.38 4.58 -11.17
N LEU A 66 11.51 3.91 -11.94
CA LEU A 66 11.31 2.46 -11.87
C LEU A 66 12.51 1.70 -12.45
N ASP A 67 13.05 2.15 -13.58
CA ASP A 67 14.30 1.65 -14.16
C ASP A 67 15.47 1.73 -13.18
N TRP A 68 15.54 2.84 -12.42
CA TRP A 68 16.54 2.99 -11.38
C TRP A 68 16.33 1.98 -10.24
N ALA A 69 15.09 1.80 -9.78
CA ALA A 69 14.79 0.81 -8.74
C ALA A 69 15.14 -0.62 -9.20
N GLU A 70 14.79 -0.96 -10.44
CA GLU A 70 15.14 -2.25 -11.06
C GLU A 70 16.66 -2.44 -11.12
N ARG A 71 17.40 -1.44 -11.60
CA ARG A 71 18.85 -1.59 -11.78
C ARG A 71 19.61 -1.66 -10.45
N TYR A 72 19.20 -0.88 -9.46
CA TYR A 72 20.03 -0.65 -8.27
C TYR A 72 19.49 -1.25 -6.99
N ALA A 73 18.18 -1.52 -6.90
CA ALA A 73 17.54 -2.00 -5.68
C ALA A 73 16.93 -3.40 -5.82
N LEU A 74 16.58 -3.87 -7.02
CA LEU A 74 16.13 -5.25 -7.23
C LEU A 74 17.25 -6.22 -6.84
N ARG A 75 16.91 -7.23 -6.03
CA ARG A 75 17.82 -8.31 -5.62
C ARG A 75 17.46 -9.60 -6.33
N GLU A 76 18.38 -10.56 -6.28
CA GLU A 76 18.21 -11.89 -6.87
C GLU A 76 16.97 -12.64 -6.36
N ASN A 77 16.54 -12.36 -5.12
CA ASN A 77 15.36 -12.98 -4.54
C ASN A 77 14.02 -12.36 -4.99
N GLY A 78 14.05 -11.32 -5.85
CA GLY A 78 12.87 -10.61 -6.34
C GLY A 78 12.40 -9.43 -5.49
N ASP A 79 12.99 -9.21 -4.31
CA ASP A 79 12.70 -8.03 -3.48
C ASP A 79 13.45 -6.79 -3.96
N PHE A 80 12.95 -5.60 -3.58
CA PHE A 80 13.65 -4.32 -3.77
C PHE A 80 14.12 -3.78 -2.42
N TYR A 81 15.43 -3.62 -2.25
CA TYR A 81 16.06 -2.94 -1.12
C TYR A 81 17.57 -2.74 -1.38
N PHE A 82 18.19 -1.83 -0.64
CA PHE A 82 19.66 -1.79 -0.54
C PHE A 82 20.11 -2.51 0.74
N PRO A 83 21.16 -3.35 0.68
CA PRO A 83 21.66 -4.07 1.85
C PRO A 83 21.97 -3.17 3.05
N GLU A 84 22.38 -1.93 2.78
CA GLU A 84 22.77 -0.89 3.73
C GLU A 84 21.58 -0.11 4.31
N GLU A 85 20.35 -0.30 3.81
CA GLU A 85 19.16 0.32 4.39
C GLU A 85 18.99 -0.14 5.85
N PRO A 86 18.63 0.77 6.76
CA PRO A 86 18.43 0.40 8.15
C PRO A 86 17.14 -0.46 8.31
N PRO A 87 17.03 -1.26 9.39
CA PRO A 87 15.99 -2.28 9.54
C PRO A 87 14.55 -1.74 9.46
N GLU A 88 14.31 -0.49 9.85
CA GLU A 88 12.99 0.15 9.76
C GLU A 88 12.46 0.32 8.33
N TYR A 89 13.34 0.31 7.33
CA TYR A 89 12.97 0.31 5.92
C TYR A 89 13.14 -1.06 5.32
N LYS A 90 14.32 -1.65 5.55
CA LYS A 90 14.71 -2.94 4.98
C LYS A 90 13.81 -4.07 5.48
N ASP A 91 13.42 -4.10 6.75
CA ASP A 91 12.65 -5.21 7.30
C ASP A 91 11.21 -4.80 7.62
N MET A 92 11.00 -3.63 8.21
CA MET A 92 9.64 -3.24 8.63
C MET A 92 8.74 -2.74 7.48
N GLN A 93 9.32 -2.33 6.35
CA GLN A 93 8.59 -1.74 5.22
C GLN A 93 8.97 -2.37 3.87
N ARG A 94 9.55 -3.59 3.86
CA ARG A 94 10.08 -4.24 2.65
C ARG A 94 9.05 -4.26 1.53
N VAL A 95 7.93 -4.95 1.73
CA VAL A 95 6.92 -5.08 0.66
C VAL A 95 6.09 -3.80 0.49
N TYR A 96 5.80 -3.08 1.58
CA TYR A 96 4.98 -1.85 1.53
C TYR A 96 5.46 -0.85 0.47
N ARG A 97 6.78 -0.62 0.40
CA ARG A 97 7.39 0.29 -0.57
C ARG A 97 7.17 -0.20 -2.00
N VAL A 98 7.38 -1.50 -2.23
CA VAL A 98 7.20 -2.16 -3.54
C VAL A 98 5.74 -2.15 -3.98
N LEU A 99 4.80 -2.42 -3.08
CA LEU A 99 3.36 -2.37 -3.41
C LEU A 99 2.92 -0.96 -3.83
N THR A 100 3.54 0.06 -3.26
CA THR A 100 3.21 1.46 -3.58
C THR A 100 3.67 1.84 -4.98
N PHE A 101 4.96 1.68 -5.32
CA PHE A 101 5.44 2.03 -6.66
C PHE A 101 5.09 0.97 -7.71
N GLY A 102 4.96 -0.30 -7.32
CA GLY A 102 4.60 -1.41 -8.20
C GLY A 102 3.19 -1.25 -8.77
N LYS A 103 2.26 -0.68 -7.99
CA LYS A 103 0.93 -0.30 -8.48
C LYS A 103 1.01 0.75 -9.58
N VAL A 104 1.87 1.76 -9.40
CA VAL A 104 2.13 2.79 -10.42
C VAL A 104 2.76 2.16 -11.66
N ALA A 105 3.76 1.29 -11.48
CA ALA A 105 4.36 0.53 -12.57
C ALA A 105 3.30 -0.25 -13.36
N ALA A 106 2.33 -0.87 -12.68
CA ALA A 106 1.25 -1.58 -13.32
C ALA A 106 0.31 -0.66 -14.11
N TRP A 107 -0.04 0.51 -13.57
CA TRP A 107 -0.93 1.48 -14.24
C TRP A 107 -0.31 2.12 -15.48
N ILE A 108 0.99 2.40 -15.45
CA ILE A 108 1.69 3.01 -16.61
C ILE A 108 2.21 1.96 -17.61
N GLY A 109 2.00 0.67 -17.35
CA GLY A 109 2.44 -0.42 -18.23
C GLY A 109 3.94 -0.75 -18.15
N HIS A 110 4.64 -0.33 -17.09
CA HIS A 110 6.06 -0.63 -16.91
C HIS A 110 6.29 -2.13 -16.59
N PRO A 111 7.27 -2.80 -17.21
CA PRO A 111 7.43 -4.26 -17.11
C PRO A 111 7.94 -4.74 -15.74
N VAL A 112 8.66 -3.91 -14.99
CA VAL A 112 9.36 -4.30 -13.74
C VAL A 112 8.51 -5.13 -12.77
N ILE A 113 7.23 -4.80 -12.60
CA ILE A 113 6.35 -5.48 -11.63
C ILE A 113 5.75 -6.79 -12.16
N ARG A 114 5.91 -7.06 -13.45
CA ARG A 114 5.49 -8.30 -14.15
C ARG A 114 6.65 -9.24 -14.43
N LEU A 115 7.88 -8.88 -14.07
CA LEU A 115 9.00 -9.80 -14.12
C LEU A 115 8.67 -11.01 -13.23
N PRO A 116 8.80 -12.27 -13.73
CA PRO A 116 8.43 -13.45 -12.95
C PRO A 116 9.07 -13.48 -11.55
N GLN A 117 10.37 -13.20 -11.46
CA GLN A 117 11.10 -13.14 -10.18
C GLN A 117 10.49 -12.15 -9.18
N VAL A 118 9.96 -11.01 -9.66
CA VAL A 118 9.36 -9.97 -8.82
C VAL A 118 7.94 -10.38 -8.44
N LEU A 119 7.15 -10.81 -9.41
CA LEU A 119 5.75 -11.14 -9.18
C LEU A 119 5.62 -12.36 -8.27
N ASP A 120 6.35 -13.44 -8.56
CA ASP A 120 6.37 -14.65 -7.74
C ASP A 120 6.77 -14.30 -6.30
N ARG A 121 7.78 -13.44 -6.14
CA ARG A 121 8.22 -12.98 -4.83
C ARG A 121 7.15 -12.19 -4.10
N ILE A 122 6.46 -11.26 -4.76
CA ILE A 122 5.37 -10.48 -4.16
C ILE A 122 4.22 -11.40 -3.71
N LEU A 123 3.89 -12.41 -4.51
CA LEU A 123 2.83 -13.37 -4.17
C LEU A 123 3.16 -14.19 -2.91
N GLN A 124 4.44 -14.47 -2.63
CA GLN A 124 4.86 -15.14 -1.38
C GLN A 124 4.54 -14.35 -0.10
N TYR A 125 4.29 -13.04 -0.19
CA TYR A 125 3.92 -12.24 0.99
C TYR A 125 2.47 -12.46 1.44
N GLN A 126 1.59 -12.98 0.57
CA GLN A 126 0.21 -13.27 0.92
C GLN A 126 0.13 -14.61 1.66
N HIS A 127 -0.27 -14.56 2.92
CA HIS A 127 -0.62 -15.75 3.70
C HIS A 127 -1.93 -16.35 3.18
N ARG A 128 -2.15 -17.66 3.40
CA ARG A 128 -3.38 -18.38 3.02
C ARG A 128 -4.69 -17.77 3.56
N SER A 129 -4.64 -16.94 4.59
CA SER A 129 -5.81 -16.19 5.09
C SER A 129 -6.16 -14.97 4.21
N GLY A 130 -5.31 -14.61 3.25
CA GLY A 130 -5.42 -13.42 2.40
C GLY A 130 -4.70 -12.19 2.93
N GLY A 131 -4.30 -12.19 4.21
CA GLY A 131 -3.50 -11.13 4.80
C GLY A 131 -2.05 -11.16 4.30
N VAL A 132 -1.38 -10.01 4.37
CA VAL A 132 -0.05 -9.83 3.78
C VAL A 132 0.98 -9.44 4.84
N PHE A 133 2.11 -10.14 4.84
CA PHE A 133 3.24 -9.85 5.72
C PHE A 133 3.95 -8.55 5.32
N ALA A 134 4.68 -7.92 6.25
CA ALA A 134 5.56 -6.80 5.90
C ALA A 134 6.91 -7.28 5.30
N TYR A 135 7.32 -8.48 5.69
CA TYR A 135 8.64 -9.09 5.46
C TYR A 135 8.55 -10.61 5.60
N ILE A 136 9.29 -11.35 4.77
CA ILE A 136 9.28 -12.82 4.74
C ILE A 136 10.69 -13.43 4.70
N GLY A 137 11.72 -12.74 5.22
CA GLY A 137 13.11 -13.19 5.08
C GLY A 137 13.67 -12.94 3.68
N ASP A 138 14.93 -13.31 3.41
CA ASP A 138 15.53 -13.14 2.07
C ASP A 138 15.53 -14.43 1.22
N ASP A 139 15.40 -15.62 1.82
CA ASP A 139 15.39 -16.90 1.09
C ASP A 139 14.00 -17.18 0.45
N PRO A 140 13.86 -17.16 -0.88
CA PRO A 140 12.59 -17.41 -1.55
C PRO A 140 12.11 -18.86 -1.42
N ARG A 141 12.97 -19.81 -1.03
CA ARG A 141 12.58 -21.21 -0.82
C ARG A 141 12.05 -21.46 0.59
N HIS A 142 12.35 -20.58 1.53
CA HIS A 142 11.91 -20.69 2.92
C HIS A 142 11.41 -19.33 3.45
N PRO A 143 10.26 -18.82 2.94
CA PRO A 143 9.66 -17.61 3.47
C PRO A 143 9.42 -17.73 4.98
N LYS A 144 9.77 -16.66 5.72
CA LYS A 144 9.60 -16.58 7.17
C LYS A 144 8.27 -15.91 7.50
N GLU A 145 7.30 -16.69 7.92
CA GLU A 145 6.04 -16.14 8.42
C GLU A 145 6.26 -15.34 9.71
N GLN A 146 5.61 -14.18 9.81
CA GLN A 146 5.58 -13.39 11.04
C GLN A 146 4.39 -13.82 11.91
N ALA A 147 4.41 -13.48 13.19
CA ALA A 147 3.33 -13.82 14.11
C ALA A 147 1.98 -13.14 13.77
N THR A 148 2.00 -12.04 13.01
CA THR A 148 0.83 -11.21 12.74
C THR A 148 0.80 -10.70 11.30
N LEU A 149 -0.41 -10.46 10.80
CA LEU A 149 -0.72 -9.88 9.51
C LEU A 149 -1.30 -8.48 9.70
N GLY A 150 -0.83 -7.50 8.91
CA GLY A 150 -1.26 -6.12 9.00
C GLY A 150 -2.27 -5.73 7.91
N VAL A 151 -3.24 -4.90 8.25
CA VAL A 151 -4.22 -4.39 7.27
C VAL A 151 -3.58 -3.49 6.21
N LEU A 152 -2.54 -2.71 6.56
CA LEU A 152 -1.86 -1.80 5.63
C LEU A 152 -1.35 -2.53 4.38
N ASN A 153 -0.46 -3.50 4.58
CA ASN A 153 0.18 -4.20 3.48
C ASN A 153 -0.86 -4.96 2.65
N THR A 154 -1.88 -5.52 3.32
CA THR A 154 -2.97 -6.23 2.65
C THR A 154 -3.75 -5.32 1.71
N THR A 155 -4.07 -4.09 2.13
CA THR A 155 -4.82 -3.15 1.28
C THR A 155 -4.00 -2.67 0.07
N PHE A 156 -2.72 -2.35 0.27
CA PHE A 156 -1.84 -1.97 -0.85
C PHE A 156 -1.58 -3.14 -1.80
N PHE A 157 -1.46 -4.35 -1.27
CA PHE A 157 -1.34 -5.58 -2.07
C PHE A 157 -2.58 -5.81 -2.91
N GLY A 158 -3.78 -5.72 -2.31
CA GLY A 158 -5.04 -5.85 -3.03
C GLY A 158 -5.14 -4.88 -4.21
N HIS A 159 -4.78 -3.61 -4.00
CA HIS A 159 -4.76 -2.63 -5.08
C HIS A 159 -3.78 -2.98 -6.20
N LEU A 160 -2.60 -3.52 -5.88
CA LEU A 160 -1.66 -4.01 -6.88
C LEU A 160 -2.25 -5.20 -7.65
N MET A 161 -2.88 -6.16 -6.96
CA MET A 161 -3.48 -7.33 -7.60
C MET A 161 -4.58 -6.92 -8.59
N VAL A 162 -5.43 -5.94 -8.25
CA VAL A 162 -6.40 -5.35 -9.19
C VAL A 162 -5.70 -4.72 -10.40
N ALA A 163 -4.63 -3.96 -10.19
CA ALA A 163 -3.87 -3.34 -11.27
C ALA A 163 -3.17 -4.37 -12.19
N LEU A 164 -2.87 -5.56 -11.66
CA LEU A 164 -2.29 -6.69 -12.40
C LEU A 164 -3.34 -7.67 -12.97
N ASP A 165 -4.63 -7.46 -12.68
CA ASP A 165 -5.73 -8.39 -13.00
C ASP A 165 -5.65 -9.77 -12.32
N LEU A 166 -5.02 -9.83 -11.14
CA LEU A 166 -4.90 -11.03 -10.33
C LEU A 166 -6.11 -11.17 -9.39
N ARG A 167 -7.19 -11.70 -9.96
CA ARG A 167 -8.52 -11.74 -9.33
C ARG A 167 -8.55 -12.52 -8.02
N ALA A 168 -7.95 -13.71 -7.97
CA ALA A 168 -8.06 -14.59 -6.80
C ALA A 168 -7.35 -13.98 -5.58
N GLU A 169 -6.15 -13.46 -5.80
CA GLU A 169 -5.28 -12.82 -4.81
C GLU A 169 -5.92 -11.52 -4.29
N ALA A 170 -6.51 -10.73 -5.19
CA ALA A 170 -7.30 -9.54 -4.84
C ALA A 170 -8.49 -9.90 -3.95
N ILE A 171 -9.32 -10.88 -4.35
CA ILE A 171 -10.49 -11.31 -3.56
C ILE A 171 -10.05 -11.82 -2.18
N SER A 172 -8.97 -12.62 -2.13
CA SER A 172 -8.41 -13.14 -0.88
C SER A 172 -8.00 -12.00 0.08
N ALA A 173 -7.32 -10.97 -0.43
CA ALA A 173 -6.99 -9.77 0.34
C ALA A 173 -8.24 -9.02 0.83
N GLY A 174 -9.27 -8.89 -0.01
CA GLY A 174 -10.57 -8.32 0.37
C GLY A 174 -11.25 -9.07 1.51
N GLN A 175 -11.25 -10.40 1.44
CA GLN A 175 -11.83 -11.26 2.47
C GLN A 175 -11.10 -11.13 3.81
N PHE A 176 -9.78 -11.01 3.79
CA PHE A 176 -9.02 -10.70 5.01
C PHE A 176 -9.45 -9.37 5.62
N VAL A 177 -9.50 -8.30 4.82
CA VAL A 177 -9.87 -6.96 5.31
C VAL A 177 -11.30 -6.93 5.84
N ARG A 178 -12.25 -7.61 5.18
CA ARG A 178 -13.62 -7.74 5.68
C ARG A 178 -13.69 -8.39 7.07
N ARG A 179 -13.02 -9.54 7.26
CA ARG A 179 -12.97 -10.20 8.58
C ARG A 179 -12.30 -9.34 9.64
N TRP A 180 -11.28 -8.57 9.25
CA TRP A 180 -10.64 -7.61 10.14
C TRP A 180 -11.60 -6.51 10.59
N VAL A 181 -12.43 -5.97 9.68
CA VAL A 181 -13.48 -4.99 10.02
C VAL A 181 -14.51 -5.61 10.97
N GLU A 182 -15.00 -6.80 10.65
CA GLU A 182 -15.98 -7.52 11.47
C GLU A 182 -15.46 -7.75 12.89
N ALA A 183 -14.21 -8.23 13.03
CA ALA A 183 -13.58 -8.46 14.33
C ALA A 183 -13.39 -7.17 15.12
N ASN A 184 -13.18 -6.04 14.45
CA ASN A 184 -13.04 -4.72 15.10
C ASN A 184 -14.39 -4.07 15.47
N ARG A 185 -15.53 -4.55 14.99
CA ARG A 185 -16.85 -3.92 15.20
C ARG A 185 -17.14 -3.53 16.67
N PRO A 186 -16.97 -4.41 17.68
CA PRO A 186 -17.20 -4.02 19.07
C PRO A 186 -16.20 -2.97 19.58
N HIS A 187 -14.96 -2.99 19.09
CA HIS A 187 -13.91 -2.04 19.50
C HIS A 187 -14.13 -0.66 18.87
N MET A 188 -14.54 -0.62 17.60
CA MET A 188 -14.85 0.64 16.92
C MET A 188 -15.98 1.40 17.61
N ALA A 189 -16.99 0.70 18.12
CA ALA A 189 -18.05 1.30 18.94
C ALA A 189 -17.50 1.95 20.21
N ALA A 190 -16.47 1.35 20.83
CA ALA A 190 -15.75 1.90 21.98
C ALA A 190 -14.76 3.02 21.61
N GLY A 191 -14.50 3.26 20.32
CA GLY A 191 -13.59 4.30 19.84
C GLY A 191 -12.16 3.85 19.58
N THR A 192 -11.93 2.54 19.54
CA THR A 192 -10.62 1.95 19.26
C THR A 192 -10.67 1.01 18.06
N LEU A 193 -9.53 0.82 17.39
CA LEU A 193 -9.41 -0.12 16.29
C LEU A 193 -7.99 -0.69 16.25
N PHE A 194 -7.89 -2.01 16.26
CA PHE A 194 -6.63 -2.74 16.24
C PHE A 194 -6.24 -3.09 14.82
N THR A 195 -4.96 -2.96 14.48
CA THR A 195 -4.52 -2.95 13.06
C THR A 195 -4.01 -4.30 12.56
N GLN A 196 -4.00 -5.33 13.42
CA GLN A 196 -3.36 -6.62 13.16
C GLN A 196 -4.26 -7.81 13.52
N MET A 197 -4.10 -8.89 12.75
CA MET A 197 -4.66 -10.20 13.05
C MET A 197 -3.55 -11.23 13.19
N SER A 198 -3.76 -12.27 13.99
CA SER A 198 -2.88 -13.45 14.06
C SER A 198 -3.08 -14.36 12.84
N LEU A 199 -2.21 -15.35 12.67
CA LEU A 199 -2.25 -16.29 11.55
C LEU A 199 -3.49 -17.18 11.53
N ASP A 200 -4.05 -17.48 12.70
CA ASP A 200 -5.31 -18.22 12.88
C ASP A 200 -6.55 -17.33 12.75
N GLY A 201 -6.39 -16.03 12.55
CA GLY A 201 -7.48 -15.11 12.25
C GLY A 201 -8.13 -14.43 13.46
N ALA A 202 -7.49 -14.46 14.64
CA ALA A 202 -7.93 -13.66 15.78
C ALA A 202 -7.44 -12.20 15.67
N LEU A 203 -8.23 -11.26 16.19
CA LEU A 203 -7.80 -9.87 16.32
C LEU A 203 -6.75 -9.75 17.42
N VAL A 204 -5.62 -9.10 17.12
CA VAL A 204 -4.56 -8.89 18.10
C VAL A 204 -4.87 -7.64 18.92
N THR A 205 -5.38 -7.85 20.13
CA THR A 205 -5.81 -6.77 21.04
C THR A 205 -4.78 -6.40 22.10
N GLU A 206 -3.78 -7.26 22.32
CA GLU A 206 -2.65 -6.99 23.19
C GLU A 206 -1.67 -6.03 22.49
N VAL A 207 -1.54 -4.82 23.03
CA VAL A 207 -0.66 -3.78 22.48
C VAL A 207 0.48 -3.51 23.45
N PRO A 208 1.71 -3.95 23.14
CA PRO A 208 2.87 -3.71 23.99
C PRO A 208 3.14 -2.21 24.21
N ALA A 209 3.80 -1.90 25.33
CA ALA A 209 4.28 -0.56 25.61
C ALA A 209 5.14 -0.03 24.45
N GLY A 210 4.91 1.23 24.05
CA GLY A 210 5.60 1.86 22.92
C GLY A 210 5.06 1.48 21.53
N GLN A 211 4.15 0.51 21.39
CA GLN A 211 3.62 0.07 20.09
C GLN A 211 2.21 0.59 19.77
N ARG A 212 1.63 1.43 20.64
CA ARG A 212 0.28 1.99 20.46
C ARG A 212 0.11 2.68 19.10
N LEU A 213 1.08 3.51 18.70
CA LEU A 213 1.00 4.27 17.44
C LEU A 213 0.89 3.38 16.19
N ALA A 214 1.52 2.21 16.18
CA ALA A 214 1.52 1.31 15.04
C ALA A 214 0.36 0.30 15.07
N ARG A 215 -0.11 -0.08 16.26
CA ARG A 215 -1.05 -1.20 16.46
C ARG A 215 -2.48 -0.79 16.81
N LEU A 216 -2.69 0.46 17.20
CA LEU A 216 -3.96 0.95 17.72
C LEU A 216 -4.30 2.32 17.16
N VAL A 217 -5.48 2.41 16.56
CA VAL A 217 -6.18 3.65 16.26
C VAL A 217 -7.09 3.94 17.44
N ASP A 218 -6.93 5.11 18.04
CA ASP A 218 -7.70 5.56 19.20
C ASP A 218 -8.25 6.95 18.91
N ARG A 219 -9.59 7.09 18.95
CA ARG A 219 -10.26 8.36 18.66
C ARG A 219 -10.04 9.42 19.74
N ASN A 220 -9.64 9.00 20.93
CA ASN A 220 -9.44 9.89 22.07
C ASN A 220 -7.98 10.37 22.18
N SER A 221 -7.09 9.87 21.33
CA SER A 221 -5.68 10.23 21.29
C SER A 221 -5.37 11.08 20.06
N PRO A 222 -4.60 12.18 20.20
CA PRO A 222 -4.42 13.17 19.13
C PRO A 222 -3.52 12.72 17.96
N LYS A 223 -2.86 11.56 18.05
CA LYS A 223 -1.88 11.12 17.06
C LYS A 223 -2.21 9.74 16.50
N GLN A 224 -2.42 9.69 15.19
CA GLN A 224 -2.46 8.47 14.39
C GLN A 224 -1.42 8.61 13.28
N GLU A 225 -0.45 7.71 13.23
CA GLU A 225 0.66 7.78 12.27
C GLU A 225 0.30 7.12 10.93
N PHE A 226 -0.62 6.15 10.95
CA PHE A 226 -0.91 5.30 9.80
C PHE A 226 -2.38 5.37 9.36
N TRP A 227 -2.59 5.47 8.05
CA TRP A 227 -3.88 5.68 7.38
C TRP A 227 -4.70 4.40 7.21
N GLN A 228 -4.66 3.48 8.18
CA GLN A 228 -5.19 2.12 8.06
C GLN A 228 -6.68 2.08 7.69
N VAL A 229 -7.48 2.94 8.34
CA VAL A 229 -8.93 3.01 8.11
C VAL A 229 -9.21 3.50 6.68
N GLY A 230 -8.55 4.58 6.28
CA GLY A 230 -8.71 5.15 4.93
C GLY A 230 -8.29 4.18 3.83
N THR A 231 -7.18 3.45 4.02
CA THR A 231 -6.70 2.48 3.03
C THR A 231 -7.60 1.25 2.97
N ALA A 232 -8.16 0.80 4.10
CA ALA A 232 -9.13 -0.29 4.13
C ALA A 232 -10.43 0.07 3.39
N MET A 233 -11.00 1.25 3.67
CA MET A 233 -12.20 1.73 2.98
C MET A 233 -11.96 1.89 1.47
N ALA A 234 -10.85 2.54 1.09
CA ALA A 234 -10.50 2.72 -0.31
C ALA A 234 -10.31 1.39 -1.04
N TRP A 235 -9.67 0.42 -0.39
CA TRP A 235 -9.46 -0.91 -0.94
C TRP A 235 -10.78 -1.67 -1.14
N LEU A 236 -11.62 -1.74 -0.11
CA LEU A 236 -12.90 -2.46 -0.18
C LEU A 236 -13.85 -1.86 -1.22
N ALA A 237 -13.93 -0.53 -1.30
CA ALA A 237 -14.70 0.15 -2.34
C ALA A 237 -14.14 -0.12 -3.75
N THR A 238 -12.81 -0.11 -3.91
CA THR A 238 -12.16 -0.44 -5.19
C THR A 238 -12.43 -1.89 -5.59
N LEU A 239 -12.38 -2.82 -4.63
CA LEU A 239 -12.66 -4.22 -4.88
C LEU A 239 -14.12 -4.43 -5.28
N TYR A 240 -15.07 -3.81 -4.57
CA TYR A 240 -16.49 -3.83 -4.94
C TYR A 240 -16.69 -3.35 -6.37
N ASP A 241 -16.17 -2.17 -6.71
CA ASP A 241 -16.31 -1.61 -8.05
C ASP A 241 -15.70 -2.55 -9.09
N THR A 242 -14.47 -3.02 -8.87
CA THR A 242 -13.78 -3.95 -9.79
C THR A 242 -14.57 -5.25 -9.99
N LEU A 243 -15.12 -5.83 -8.92
CA LEU A 243 -15.94 -7.03 -8.98
C LEU A 243 -17.16 -6.82 -9.88
N ARG A 244 -17.82 -5.66 -9.75
CA ARG A 244 -19.05 -5.32 -10.47
C ARG A 244 -18.80 -4.91 -11.92
N THR A 245 -17.80 -4.08 -12.16
CA THR A 245 -17.59 -3.40 -13.45
C THR A 245 -16.63 -4.16 -14.37
N ARG A 246 -15.58 -4.79 -13.81
CA ARG A 246 -14.53 -5.46 -14.58
C ARG A 246 -14.66 -6.97 -14.59
N TRP A 247 -14.96 -7.58 -13.44
CA TRP A 247 -14.98 -9.04 -13.29
C TRP A 247 -16.36 -9.70 -13.37
N GLY A 248 -17.41 -8.91 -13.63
CA GLY A 248 -18.77 -9.40 -13.88
C GLY A 248 -19.38 -10.21 -12.72
N THR A 249 -18.91 -9.97 -11.49
CA THR A 249 -19.41 -10.63 -10.28
C THR A 249 -20.81 -10.11 -9.95
N SER A 250 -21.68 -10.98 -9.42
CA SER A 250 -23.04 -10.60 -9.04
C SER A 250 -23.04 -9.48 -7.98
N ALA A 251 -24.16 -8.77 -7.86
CA ALA A 251 -24.30 -7.75 -6.80
C ALA A 251 -24.22 -8.41 -5.42
N ASP A 252 -24.91 -9.53 -5.23
CA ASP A 252 -24.97 -10.26 -3.96
C ASP A 252 -23.60 -10.74 -3.49
N ASP A 253 -22.73 -11.17 -4.40
CA ASP A 253 -21.37 -11.63 -4.06
C ASP A 253 -20.40 -10.46 -3.78
N ALA A 254 -20.64 -9.28 -4.36
CA ALA A 254 -19.78 -8.11 -4.19
C ALA A 254 -20.20 -7.23 -3.01
N GLN A 255 -21.50 -7.13 -2.73
CA GLN A 255 -22.07 -6.25 -1.70
C GLN A 255 -21.42 -6.39 -0.31
N PRO A 256 -21.02 -7.59 0.15
CA PRO A 256 -20.39 -7.75 1.45
C PRO A 256 -19.06 -7.00 1.61
N TYR A 257 -18.38 -6.60 0.53
CA TYR A 257 -17.20 -5.75 0.61
C TYR A 257 -17.55 -4.26 0.78
N LEU A 258 -18.68 -3.81 0.23
CA LEU A 258 -19.14 -2.43 0.36
C LEU A 258 -19.79 -2.17 1.73
N ASP A 259 -20.47 -3.17 2.30
CA ASP A 259 -21.15 -3.08 3.59
C ASP A 259 -20.22 -3.15 4.81
N ALA A 260 -18.98 -3.60 4.59
CA ALA A 260 -17.96 -3.74 5.63
C ALA A 260 -17.34 -2.38 5.98
#